data_AF-A0A4Z0IZW9-F1
#
_entry.id   AF-A0A4Z0IZW9-F1
#
_cell.length_a   1.000
_cell.length_b   1.000
_cell.length_c   1.000
_cell.angle_alpha   90.00
_cell.angle_beta   90.00
_cell.angle_gamma   90.00
#
_symmetry.space_group_name_H-M   'P 1'
#
loop_
_entity.id
_entity.type
_entity.pdbx_description
1 polymer ?
#
loop_
_entity_poly.entity_id
_entity_poly.type
_entity_poly.pdbx_seq_one_letter_code
_entity_poly.pdbx_strand_id
1 'polypeptide(L)'
;MSDPKQRAPRLLLTTGGIGAGLSRTPRRTARASALMWDVLLALLTLAWSLVFIRLYYPGRANVDIVEQYLQATGKHPFTDWHPPVMGVLWRGLIGITGEAGSLFVLQVGMLAAASWLVGVLVHRSGAPKWVSLLGPTIMFTPWVISQMTTLWKDTQMAVALLLAVLLIAITRFVPKAWPVWLPALVLLVYAVAVRKNAIFAVVPIAVYGAYCLGSLWRRRRGRAEKRPVLLTAVISLVVLVLIGAGVKVTDATIASQVGVEKTGQISQIFLDDVMFSVPDAELKASDAPTELTDHISTAREKCWAKGEIWDSYWNCFGKGESGEDFSPIAHQDALRQLWLDHVITHPLRYAEYRAAVFSYYFFSSGVEYWPDEWHYAATRAGIEQGDPKADFIVRPYVEDFALGTFPMLFTPWFWTLVAVILLGLAGRARKRAHGGSAVISARGTAAAQSALGRSVFGHGSAEPPRTFWPEITALAFSALCYIFGYFPIVPANHFRYTFWPALAVSVAVVLALAMWRRGAGAPRSGAVTPSDSTVTSRRRPPHVSVTDNSP
;
A
#
# COMPACT_ATOMS: atom_id res chain seq x y z
N MET A 1 -38.15 -96.03 23.41
CA MET A 1 -37.86 -94.58 23.41
C MET A 1 -37.44 -94.17 22.01
N SER A 2 -38.39 -93.54 21.31
CA SER A 2 -38.22 -92.51 20.26
C SER A 2 -37.05 -92.57 19.27
N ASP A 3 -37.41 -92.85 18.02
CA ASP A 3 -36.84 -92.24 16.81
C ASP A 3 -37.67 -90.96 16.46
N PRO A 4 -37.43 -90.22 15.36
CA PRO A 4 -36.27 -89.40 14.92
C PRO A 4 -36.65 -87.89 14.90
N LYS A 5 -35.73 -86.97 14.49
CA LYS A 5 -35.98 -85.99 13.39
C LYS A 5 -34.94 -84.88 13.18
N GLN A 6 -34.91 -84.49 11.91
CA GLN A 6 -34.18 -83.44 11.20
C GLN A 6 -34.47 -81.99 11.64
N ARG A 7 -33.45 -81.14 11.41
CA ARG A 7 -33.35 -79.68 11.18
C ARG A 7 -34.59 -78.77 11.29
N ALA A 8 -34.38 -77.64 11.98
CA ALA A 8 -35.04 -76.34 11.78
C ALA A 8 -34.02 -75.17 12.00
N PRO A 9 -34.20 -73.99 11.37
CA PRO A 9 -33.22 -72.91 11.36
C PRO A 9 -33.33 -71.99 12.59
N ARG A 10 -32.19 -71.56 13.16
CA ARG A 10 -32.16 -70.55 14.23
C ARG A 10 -32.15 -69.14 13.64
N LEU A 11 -33.26 -68.45 13.87
CA LEU A 11 -33.37 -67.00 13.92
C LEU A 11 -32.39 -66.48 15.00
N LEU A 12 -31.50 -65.55 14.67
CA LEU A 12 -30.70 -64.83 15.66
C LEU A 12 -30.79 -63.33 15.40
N LEU A 13 -31.20 -62.65 16.46
CA LEU A 13 -31.49 -61.24 16.58
C LEU A 13 -30.27 -60.35 16.28
N THR A 14 -30.57 -59.30 15.52
CA THR A 14 -30.06 -57.92 15.64
C THR A 14 -28.88 -57.66 16.59
N THR A 15 -27.74 -57.30 16.01
CA THR A 15 -26.83 -56.31 16.60
C THR A 15 -26.57 -55.22 15.56
N GLY A 16 -27.13 -54.04 15.81
CA GLY A 16 -26.90 -52.84 15.03
C GLY A 16 -25.45 -52.37 15.17
N GLY A 17 -24.65 -52.60 14.13
CA GLY A 17 -23.39 -51.92 13.94
C GLY A 17 -23.64 -50.51 13.40
N ILE A 18 -23.78 -49.54 14.30
CA ILE A 18 -23.67 -48.12 13.97
C ILE A 18 -22.20 -47.86 13.61
N GLY A 19 -21.86 -48.14 12.34
CA GLY A 19 -20.69 -47.56 11.70
C GLY A 19 -20.98 -46.09 11.44
N ALA A 20 -20.87 -45.25 12.47
CA ALA A 20 -20.86 -43.80 12.34
C ALA A 20 -19.54 -43.37 11.66
N GLY A 21 -19.42 -43.66 10.38
CA GLY A 21 -18.52 -42.96 9.49
C GLY A 21 -18.99 -41.51 9.43
N LEU A 22 -18.49 -40.68 10.33
CA LEU A 22 -18.54 -39.23 10.23
C LEU A 22 -17.80 -38.83 8.96
N SER A 23 -18.50 -38.89 7.83
CA SER A 23 -18.09 -38.27 6.58
C SER A 23 -17.97 -36.77 6.86
N ARG A 24 -16.76 -36.34 7.24
CA ARG A 24 -16.43 -34.93 7.33
C ARG A 24 -16.70 -34.34 5.96
N THR A 25 -17.78 -33.58 5.86
CA THR A 25 -18.24 -32.99 4.62
C THR A 25 -17.08 -32.25 3.92
N PRO A 26 -16.83 -32.46 2.61
CA PRO A 26 -15.67 -31.92 1.91
C PRO A 26 -15.53 -30.39 1.98
N ARG A 27 -16.62 -29.68 2.26
CA ARG A 27 -16.62 -28.23 2.53
C ARG A 27 -15.97 -27.84 3.86
N ARG A 28 -16.09 -28.66 4.91
CA ARG A 28 -15.46 -28.39 6.21
C ARG A 28 -13.95 -28.61 6.16
N THR A 29 -13.49 -29.65 5.46
CA THR A 29 -12.05 -29.94 5.29
C THR A 29 -11.35 -28.89 4.44
N ALA A 30 -11.97 -28.43 3.34
CA ALA A 30 -11.43 -27.35 2.52
C ALA A 30 -11.33 -26.01 3.26
N ARG A 31 -12.34 -25.65 4.07
CA ARG A 31 -12.30 -24.43 4.91
C ARG A 31 -11.23 -24.49 5.98
N ALA A 32 -11.06 -25.65 6.63
CA ALA A 32 -9.99 -25.87 7.61
C ALA A 32 -8.61 -25.74 6.97
N SER A 33 -8.42 -26.31 5.78
CA SER A 33 -7.16 -26.17 5.02
C SER A 33 -6.86 -24.73 4.61
N ALA A 34 -7.89 -23.95 4.26
CA ALA A 34 -7.69 -22.55 3.89
C ALA A 34 -7.35 -21.68 5.12
N LEU A 35 -8.01 -21.90 6.25
CA LEU A 35 -7.68 -21.21 7.51
C LEU A 35 -6.26 -21.54 7.97
N MET A 36 -5.85 -22.81 7.88
CA MET A 36 -4.50 -23.24 8.23
C MET A 36 -3.42 -22.53 7.39
N TRP A 37 -3.69 -22.29 6.10
CA TRP A 37 -2.77 -21.53 5.25
C TRP A 37 -2.70 -20.05 5.66
N ASP A 38 -3.83 -19.43 5.98
CA ASP A 38 -3.84 -18.04 6.47
C ASP A 38 -3.11 -17.88 7.81
N VAL A 39 -3.20 -18.89 8.68
CA VAL A 39 -2.42 -18.96 9.92
C VAL A 39 -0.94 -19.13 9.62
N LEU A 40 -0.56 -19.98 8.67
CA LEU A 40 0.85 -20.09 8.26
C LEU A 40 1.40 -18.75 7.75
N LEU A 41 0.64 -18.03 6.91
CA LEU A 41 1.02 -16.69 6.45
C LEU A 41 1.19 -15.72 7.63
N ALA A 42 0.30 -15.79 8.64
CA ALA A 42 0.41 -14.98 9.85
C ALA A 42 1.67 -15.34 10.66
N LEU A 43 1.97 -16.62 10.84
CA LEU A 43 3.14 -17.09 11.58
C LEU A 43 4.45 -16.70 10.88
N LEU A 44 4.53 -16.81 9.55
CA LEU A 44 5.69 -16.36 8.79
C LEU A 44 5.91 -14.85 8.94
N THR A 45 4.83 -14.08 8.87
CA THR A 45 4.87 -12.63 9.03
C THR A 45 5.29 -12.25 10.46
N LEU A 46 4.70 -12.88 11.47
CA LEU A 46 4.99 -12.64 12.88
C LEU A 46 6.42 -13.03 13.23
N ALA A 47 6.90 -14.19 12.77
CA ALA A 47 8.28 -14.63 13.01
C ALA A 47 9.27 -13.59 12.47
N TRP A 48 9.04 -13.08 11.27
CA TRP A 48 9.86 -12.01 10.72
C TRP A 48 9.75 -10.71 11.51
N SER A 49 8.54 -10.29 11.87
CA SER A 49 8.34 -9.11 12.71
C SER A 49 9.10 -9.19 14.03
N LEU A 50 9.10 -10.35 14.69
CA LEU A 50 9.81 -10.55 15.95
C LEU A 50 11.33 -10.50 15.78
N VAL A 51 11.87 -11.12 14.72
CA VAL A 51 13.30 -11.02 14.38
C VAL A 51 13.68 -9.57 14.09
N PHE A 52 12.89 -8.90 13.24
CA PHE A 52 13.15 -7.51 12.86
C PHE A 52 13.08 -6.56 14.07
N ILE A 53 12.07 -6.73 14.93
CA ILE A 53 11.96 -5.99 16.18
C ILE A 53 13.19 -6.24 17.04
N ARG A 54 13.56 -7.51 17.28
CA ARG A 54 14.71 -7.83 18.12
C ARG A 54 16.03 -7.23 17.61
N LEU A 55 16.21 -7.13 16.30
CA LEU A 55 17.42 -6.59 15.70
C LEU A 55 17.48 -5.05 15.74
N TYR A 56 16.35 -4.39 15.53
CA TYR A 56 16.32 -2.94 15.34
C TYR A 56 15.65 -2.15 16.46
N TYR A 57 15.09 -2.80 17.48
CA TYR A 57 14.50 -2.12 18.64
C TYR A 57 15.53 -1.20 19.32
N PRO A 58 15.18 0.04 19.71
CA PRO A 58 13.86 0.70 19.67
C PRO A 58 13.51 1.39 18.33
N GLY A 59 14.31 1.18 17.28
CA GLY A 59 14.23 1.84 15.98
C GLY A 59 15.32 2.88 15.83
N ARG A 60 15.87 3.03 14.62
CA ARG A 60 16.94 4.02 14.36
C ARG A 60 16.39 5.44 14.38
N ALA A 61 17.19 6.34 14.93
CA ALA A 61 16.82 7.74 15.10
C ALA A 61 17.90 8.69 14.58
N ASN A 62 17.52 9.54 13.61
CA ASN A 62 18.31 10.70 13.18
C ASN A 62 17.88 11.95 13.98
N VAL A 63 18.44 13.11 13.64
CA VAL A 63 18.13 14.39 14.30
C VAL A 63 16.63 14.72 14.33
N ASP A 64 15.90 14.51 13.21
CA ASP A 64 14.44 14.71 13.13
C ASP A 64 13.67 13.82 14.13
N ILE A 65 14.10 12.57 14.28
CA ILE A 65 13.45 11.56 15.13
C ILE A 65 13.78 11.81 16.59
N VAL A 66 15.04 12.14 16.88
CA VAL A 66 15.50 12.52 18.21
C VAL A 66 14.72 13.71 18.71
N GLU A 67 14.55 14.75 17.88
CA GLU A 67 13.75 15.92 18.25
C GLU A 67 12.32 15.53 18.63
N GLN A 68 11.64 14.70 17.81
CA GLN A 68 10.29 14.20 18.15
C GLN A 68 10.26 13.34 19.42
N TYR A 69 11.32 12.58 19.70
CA TYR A 69 11.44 11.80 20.94
C TYR A 69 11.64 12.71 22.17
N LEU A 70 12.46 13.75 22.06
CA LEU A 70 12.65 14.75 23.12
C LEU A 70 11.35 15.50 23.41
N GLN A 71 10.57 15.82 22.38
CA GLN A 71 9.22 16.35 22.53
C GLN A 71 8.27 15.33 23.19
N ALA A 72 8.29 14.07 22.74
CA ALA A 72 7.46 13.02 23.30
C ALA A 72 7.72 12.79 24.80
N THR A 73 8.99 12.82 25.21
CA THR A 73 9.43 12.66 26.61
C THR A 73 9.33 13.93 27.45
N GLY A 74 8.94 15.05 26.85
CA GLY A 74 8.74 16.33 27.55
C GLY A 74 10.04 17.06 27.88
N LYS A 75 11.17 16.65 27.27
CA LYS A 75 12.46 17.35 27.38
C LYS A 75 12.47 18.64 26.55
N HIS A 76 11.84 18.61 25.37
CA HIS A 76 11.63 19.78 24.51
C HIS A 76 10.12 20.11 24.40
N PRO A 77 9.75 21.38 24.19
CA PRO A 77 8.37 21.76 23.89
C PRO A 77 7.96 21.23 22.50
N PHE A 78 6.67 20.98 22.30
CA PHE A 78 6.21 20.64 20.95
C PHE A 78 6.29 21.87 20.04
N THR A 79 6.86 21.69 18.86
CA THR A 79 6.91 22.71 17.81
C THR A 79 6.11 22.27 16.57
N ASP A 80 5.79 23.20 15.69
CA ASP A 80 5.19 22.89 14.38
C ASP A 80 6.22 22.59 13.28
N TRP A 81 7.51 22.49 13.63
CA TRP A 81 8.57 22.05 12.71
C TRP A 81 8.30 20.65 12.17
N HIS A 82 7.68 19.81 12.99
CA HIS A 82 7.13 18.53 12.58
C HIS A 82 5.66 18.48 13.01
N PRO A 83 4.78 17.83 12.23
CA PRO A 83 3.41 17.64 12.69
C PRO A 83 3.39 16.88 14.04
N PRO A 84 2.78 17.43 15.10
CA PRO A 84 2.99 16.96 16.46
C PRO A 84 2.30 15.61 16.76
N VAL A 85 1.41 15.15 15.87
CA VAL A 85 0.62 13.91 16.07
C VAL A 85 1.50 12.68 16.31
N MET A 86 2.65 12.58 15.64
CA MET A 86 3.53 11.44 15.80
C MET A 86 4.21 11.47 17.18
N GLY A 87 4.71 12.63 17.61
CA GLY A 87 5.30 12.79 18.94
C GLY A 87 4.28 12.64 20.08
N VAL A 88 3.04 13.11 19.91
CA VAL A 88 1.96 12.89 20.90
C VAL A 88 1.55 11.42 20.98
N LEU A 89 1.41 10.75 19.83
CA LEU A 89 1.18 9.30 19.81
C LEU A 89 2.33 8.57 20.52
N TRP A 90 3.57 8.96 20.24
CA TRP A 90 4.75 8.38 20.87
C TRP A 90 4.77 8.60 22.38
N ARG A 91 4.44 9.81 22.85
CA ARG A 91 4.26 10.12 24.28
C ARG A 91 3.22 9.20 24.92
N GLY A 92 2.07 9.00 24.29
CA GLY A 92 1.03 8.11 24.79
C GLY A 92 1.48 6.66 24.86
N LEU A 93 2.16 6.17 23.80
CA LEU A 93 2.72 4.81 23.77
C LEU A 93 3.78 4.60 24.85
N ILE A 94 4.69 5.55 25.04
CA ILE A 94 5.69 5.52 26.12
C ILE A 94 4.98 5.54 27.48
N GLY A 95 3.95 6.37 27.67
CA GLY A 95 3.17 6.41 28.91
C GLY A 95 2.49 5.09 29.27
N ILE A 96 2.10 4.29 28.26
CA ILE A 96 1.47 2.97 28.46
C ILE A 96 2.51 1.87 28.67
N THR A 97 3.62 1.91 27.91
CA THR A 97 4.57 0.79 27.84
C THR A 97 5.82 0.98 28.68
N GLY A 98 6.16 2.22 29.04
CA GLY A 98 7.45 2.61 29.61
C GLY A 98 8.60 2.67 28.59
N GLU A 99 8.32 2.41 27.31
CA GLU A 99 9.35 1.97 26.35
C GLU A 99 9.46 2.89 25.14
N ALA A 100 10.69 3.33 24.84
CA ALA A 100 10.98 4.20 23.68
C ALA A 100 10.66 3.50 22.35
N GLY A 101 10.86 2.18 22.26
CA GLY A 101 10.63 1.42 21.02
C GLY A 101 9.18 1.08 20.73
N SER A 102 8.23 1.56 21.53
CA SER A 102 6.80 1.30 21.35
C SER A 102 6.25 1.81 20.02
N LEU A 103 6.73 2.96 19.52
CA LEU A 103 6.36 3.48 18.20
C LEU A 103 6.91 2.61 17.06
N PHE A 104 8.09 2.03 17.24
CA PHE A 104 8.69 1.11 16.28
C PHE A 104 7.92 -0.20 16.18
N VAL A 105 7.51 -0.76 17.33
CA VAL A 105 6.64 -1.94 17.37
C VAL A 105 5.31 -1.68 16.66
N LEU A 106 4.72 -0.49 16.84
CA LEU A 106 3.53 -0.09 16.09
C LEU A 106 3.79 -0.02 14.57
N GLN A 107 4.92 0.55 14.15
CA GLN A 107 5.34 0.62 12.74
C GLN A 107 5.38 -0.78 12.10
N VAL A 108 6.12 -1.68 12.75
CA VAL A 108 6.31 -3.06 12.28
C VAL A 108 4.99 -3.81 12.31
N GLY A 109 4.18 -3.63 13.36
CA GLY A 109 2.86 -4.25 13.50
C GLY A 109 1.89 -3.85 12.40
N MET A 110 1.85 -2.57 12.01
CA MET A 110 1.01 -2.10 10.90
C MET A 110 1.43 -2.72 9.57
N LEU A 111 2.73 -2.74 9.26
CA LEU A 111 3.24 -3.38 8.04
C LEU A 111 3.01 -4.89 8.05
N ALA A 112 3.19 -5.55 9.19
CA ALA A 112 2.95 -6.97 9.37
C ALA A 112 1.48 -7.33 9.11
N ALA A 113 0.55 -6.58 9.70
CA ALA A 113 -0.88 -6.76 9.46
C ALA A 113 -1.22 -6.55 7.97
N ALA A 114 -0.67 -5.51 7.34
CA ALA A 114 -0.85 -5.28 5.92
C ALA A 114 -0.30 -6.41 5.04
N SER A 115 0.93 -6.85 5.28
CA SER A 115 1.61 -7.91 4.52
C SER A 115 0.88 -9.26 4.63
N TRP A 116 0.42 -9.59 5.84
CA TRP A 116 -0.44 -10.74 6.07
C TRP A 116 -1.78 -10.63 5.31
N LEU A 117 -2.45 -9.47 5.38
CA LEU A 117 -3.70 -9.23 4.65
C LEU A 117 -3.54 -9.38 3.14
N VAL A 118 -2.43 -8.91 2.55
CA VAL A 118 -2.12 -9.15 1.13
C VAL A 118 -2.06 -10.64 0.84
N GLY A 119 -1.31 -11.40 1.64
CA GLY A 119 -1.20 -12.85 1.48
C GLY A 119 -2.55 -13.55 1.58
N VAL A 120 -3.37 -13.20 2.58
CA VAL A 120 -4.72 -13.75 2.77
C VAL A 120 -5.62 -13.39 1.59
N LEU A 121 -5.65 -12.13 1.14
CA LEU A 121 -6.45 -11.71 -0.01
C LEU A 121 -6.07 -12.47 -1.27
N VAL A 122 -4.77 -12.62 -1.54
CA VAL A 122 -4.25 -13.39 -2.69
C VAL A 122 -4.64 -14.86 -2.57
N HIS A 123 -4.42 -15.49 -1.43
CA HIS A 123 -4.79 -16.89 -1.21
C HIS A 123 -6.31 -17.12 -1.38
N ARG A 124 -7.12 -16.31 -0.70
CA ARG A 124 -8.59 -16.37 -0.71
C ARG A 124 -9.19 -15.98 -2.06
N SER A 125 -8.39 -15.48 -2.99
CA SER A 125 -8.81 -15.18 -4.36
C SER A 125 -8.69 -16.37 -5.32
N GLY A 126 -8.09 -17.48 -4.87
CA GLY A 126 -7.87 -18.68 -5.67
C GLY A 126 -6.54 -18.69 -6.44
N ALA A 127 -5.66 -17.73 -6.17
CA ALA A 127 -4.31 -17.75 -6.74
C ALA A 127 -3.47 -18.89 -6.14
N PRO A 128 -2.42 -19.37 -6.84
CA PRO A 128 -1.51 -20.37 -6.29
C PRO A 128 -0.89 -19.92 -4.96
N LYS A 129 -0.70 -20.88 -4.04
CA LYS A 129 -0.16 -20.63 -2.70
C LYS A 129 1.19 -19.90 -2.70
N TRP A 130 2.06 -20.15 -3.67
CA TRP A 130 3.34 -19.43 -3.75
C TRP A 130 3.16 -17.93 -4.02
N VAL A 131 2.08 -17.52 -4.70
CA VAL A 131 1.79 -16.09 -4.92
C VAL A 131 1.33 -15.43 -3.63
N SER A 132 0.62 -16.14 -2.74
CA SER A 132 0.24 -15.56 -1.44
C SER A 132 1.41 -15.44 -0.46
N LEU A 133 2.47 -16.24 -0.62
CA LEU A 133 3.73 -16.04 0.10
C LEU A 133 4.38 -14.69 -0.23
N LEU A 134 4.04 -14.08 -1.37
CA LEU A 134 4.56 -12.76 -1.72
C LEU A 134 4.08 -11.66 -0.75
N GLY A 135 2.93 -11.85 -0.08
CA GLY A 135 2.45 -10.93 0.94
C GLY A 135 3.46 -10.74 2.07
N PRO A 136 3.78 -11.79 2.86
CA PRO A 136 4.84 -11.72 3.87
C PRO A 136 6.20 -11.27 3.33
N THR A 137 6.58 -11.66 2.10
CA THR A 137 7.89 -11.29 1.52
C THR A 137 8.05 -9.79 1.25
N ILE A 138 6.96 -9.01 1.20
CA ILE A 138 7.03 -7.54 1.07
C ILE A 138 7.93 -6.95 2.17
N MET A 139 7.81 -7.47 3.39
CA MET A 139 8.62 -7.02 4.54
C MET A 139 10.12 -7.28 4.39
N PHE A 140 10.50 -8.14 3.45
CA PHE A 140 11.89 -8.52 3.18
C PHE A 140 12.47 -7.82 1.95
N THR A 141 11.66 -7.07 1.22
CA THR A 141 12.17 -6.40 0.01
C THR A 141 13.17 -5.31 0.41
N PRO A 142 14.25 -5.09 -0.39
CA PRO A 142 15.33 -4.18 0.01
C PRO A 142 14.84 -2.76 0.29
N TRP A 143 13.92 -2.25 -0.54
CA TRP A 143 13.33 -0.93 -0.35
C TRP A 143 12.46 -0.84 0.90
N VAL A 144 11.78 -1.91 1.32
CA VAL A 144 11.02 -1.93 2.58
C VAL A 144 11.94 -1.99 3.78
N ILE A 145 12.91 -2.91 3.79
CA ILE A 145 13.84 -3.02 4.92
C ILE A 145 14.59 -1.69 5.11
N SER A 146 15.07 -1.06 4.04
CA SER A 146 15.83 0.21 4.11
C SER A 146 15.09 1.35 4.83
N GLN A 147 13.76 1.31 4.86
CA GLN A 147 12.92 2.36 5.45
C GLN A 147 12.32 1.94 6.79
N MET A 148 12.10 0.64 6.97
CA MET A 148 11.47 0.09 8.16
C MET A 148 12.37 0.10 9.39
N THR A 149 13.70 0.19 9.24
CA THR A 149 14.65 0.27 10.35
C THR A 149 14.57 1.60 11.10
N THR A 150 14.12 2.65 10.43
CA THR A 150 14.16 4.04 10.90
C THR A 150 12.75 4.53 11.20
N LEU A 151 12.61 5.32 12.26
CA LEU A 151 11.32 5.83 12.75
C LEU A 151 10.83 7.07 12.00
N TRP A 152 11.02 7.13 10.68
CA TRP A 152 10.58 8.30 9.94
C TRP A 152 9.05 8.42 9.90
N LYS A 153 8.58 9.67 9.93
CA LYS A 153 7.19 10.03 9.63
C LYS A 153 6.73 9.51 8.26
N ASP A 154 7.64 9.45 7.28
CA ASP A 154 7.41 8.86 5.96
C ASP A 154 7.04 7.37 6.05
N THR A 155 7.80 6.61 6.84
CA THR A 155 7.58 5.18 7.05
C THR A 155 6.26 4.95 7.78
N GLN A 156 6.01 5.69 8.87
CA GLN A 156 4.75 5.64 9.62
C GLN A 156 3.52 5.95 8.75
N MET A 157 3.61 7.02 7.95
CA MET A 157 2.58 7.40 6.99
C MET A 157 2.34 6.27 5.97
N ALA A 158 3.39 5.73 5.35
CA ALA A 158 3.27 4.72 4.30
C ALA A 158 2.62 3.42 4.80
N VAL A 159 3.02 2.91 5.98
CA VAL A 159 2.44 1.68 6.54
C VAL A 159 0.98 1.87 6.98
N ALA A 160 0.63 3.06 7.51
CA ALA A 160 -0.74 3.41 7.85
C ALA A 160 -1.64 3.50 6.61
N LEU A 161 -1.17 4.14 5.53
CA LEU A 161 -1.88 4.21 4.25
C LEU A 161 -2.12 2.81 3.68
N LEU A 162 -1.09 1.95 3.67
CA LEU A 162 -1.23 0.61 3.13
C LEU A 162 -2.27 -0.21 3.91
N LEU A 163 -2.18 -0.21 5.24
CA LEU A 163 -3.13 -0.93 6.08
C LEU A 163 -4.56 -0.40 5.88
N ALA A 164 -4.75 0.91 5.80
CA ALA A 164 -6.05 1.51 5.53
C ALA A 164 -6.65 1.05 4.18
N VAL A 165 -5.86 1.04 3.10
CA VAL A 165 -6.30 0.58 1.78
C VAL A 165 -6.72 -0.90 1.83
N LEU A 166 -5.98 -1.74 2.53
CA LEU A 166 -6.29 -3.17 2.65
C LEU A 166 -7.53 -3.42 3.52
N LEU A 167 -7.71 -2.67 4.61
CA LEU A 167 -8.94 -2.72 5.41
C LEU A 167 -10.16 -2.34 4.56
N ILE A 168 -10.06 -1.27 3.77
CA ILE A 168 -11.12 -0.88 2.81
C ILE A 168 -11.37 -2.01 1.80
N ALA A 169 -10.32 -2.65 1.28
CA ALA A 169 -10.43 -3.74 0.32
C ALA A 169 -11.18 -4.96 0.88
N ILE A 170 -11.01 -5.31 2.16
CA ILE A 170 -11.74 -6.42 2.81
C ILE A 170 -13.25 -6.26 2.65
N THR A 171 -13.77 -5.03 2.68
CA THR A 171 -15.22 -4.75 2.59
C THR A 171 -15.85 -5.20 1.28
N ARG A 172 -15.06 -5.37 0.22
CA ARG A 172 -15.53 -5.91 -1.07
C ARG A 172 -15.72 -7.43 -1.04
N PHE A 173 -14.95 -8.12 -0.20
CA PHE A 173 -14.81 -9.58 -0.20
C PHE A 173 -15.50 -10.25 0.98
N VAL A 174 -15.71 -9.53 2.08
CA VAL A 174 -16.31 -10.05 3.31
C VAL A 174 -17.64 -9.35 3.59
N PRO A 175 -18.77 -10.07 3.54
CA PRO A 175 -20.06 -9.50 3.91
C PRO A 175 -20.02 -8.94 5.33
N LYS A 176 -20.71 -7.81 5.55
CA LYS A 176 -20.80 -7.13 6.86
C LYS A 176 -19.46 -6.64 7.44
N ALA A 177 -18.34 -6.69 6.72
CA ALA A 177 -17.07 -6.12 7.17
C ALA A 177 -17.04 -4.58 7.12
N TRP A 178 -18.17 -3.90 6.95
CA TRP A 178 -18.23 -2.44 6.90
C TRP A 178 -17.67 -1.74 8.16
N PRO A 179 -17.68 -2.30 9.39
CA PRO A 179 -17.09 -1.63 10.54
C PRO A 179 -15.58 -1.37 10.42
N VAL A 180 -14.85 -2.11 9.56
CA VAL A 180 -13.42 -1.87 9.33
C VAL A 180 -13.13 -0.52 8.66
N TRP A 181 -14.17 0.17 8.18
CA TRP A 181 -14.05 1.55 7.70
C TRP A 181 -13.63 2.53 8.78
N LEU A 182 -14.04 2.32 10.03
CA LEU A 182 -13.67 3.20 11.13
C LEU A 182 -12.15 3.20 11.37
N PRO A 183 -11.49 2.05 11.63
CA PRO A 183 -10.04 2.04 11.77
C PRO A 183 -9.32 2.45 10.48
N ALA A 184 -9.86 2.14 9.30
CA ALA A 184 -9.29 2.64 8.04
C ALA A 184 -9.30 4.18 7.97
N LEU A 185 -10.41 4.82 8.34
CA LEU A 185 -10.52 6.29 8.35
C LEU A 185 -9.56 6.91 9.38
N VAL A 186 -9.44 6.32 10.57
CA VAL A 186 -8.47 6.75 11.60
C VAL A 186 -7.04 6.68 11.07
N LEU A 187 -6.67 5.59 10.38
CA LEU A 187 -5.35 5.44 9.77
C LEU A 187 -5.09 6.46 8.64
N LEU A 188 -6.11 6.80 7.84
CA LEU A 188 -5.98 7.84 6.81
C LEU A 188 -5.81 9.24 7.41
N VAL A 189 -6.57 9.55 8.48
CA VAL A 189 -6.40 10.80 9.24
C VAL A 189 -5.00 10.86 9.85
N TYR A 190 -4.56 9.77 10.49
CA TYR A 190 -3.21 9.66 11.05
C TYR A 190 -2.13 9.87 9.99
N ALA A 191 -2.21 9.20 8.84
CA ALA A 191 -1.22 9.36 7.77
C ALA A 191 -1.08 10.81 7.29
N VAL A 192 -2.19 11.51 7.06
CA VAL A 192 -2.18 12.93 6.65
C VAL A 192 -1.72 13.83 7.79
N ALA A 193 -2.10 13.53 9.03
CA ALA A 193 -1.66 14.30 10.18
C ALA A 193 -0.14 14.18 10.40
N VAL A 194 0.43 12.98 10.27
CA VAL A 194 1.87 12.69 10.39
C VAL A 194 2.65 13.37 9.27
N ARG A 195 2.10 13.38 8.06
CA ARG A 195 2.73 14.03 6.90
C ARG A 195 1.67 14.66 6.02
N LYS A 196 1.60 16.00 6.01
CA LYS A 196 0.54 16.76 5.32
C LYS A 196 0.51 16.51 3.81
N ASN A 197 1.66 16.17 3.20
CA ASN A 197 1.73 15.81 1.78
C ASN A 197 1.08 14.46 1.43
N ALA A 198 0.74 13.61 2.42
CA ALA A 198 0.00 12.37 2.20
C ALA A 198 -1.37 12.63 1.56
N ILE A 199 -1.88 13.88 1.62
CA ILE A 199 -3.12 14.27 0.97
C ILE A 199 -3.15 13.87 -0.52
N PHE A 200 -2.02 13.97 -1.22
CA PHE A 200 -1.92 13.58 -2.63
C PHE A 200 -2.10 12.06 -2.82
N ALA A 201 -1.57 11.26 -1.90
CA ALA A 201 -1.79 9.81 -1.90
C ALA A 201 -3.24 9.44 -1.54
N VAL A 202 -3.86 10.20 -0.63
CA VAL A 202 -5.20 9.91 -0.10
C VAL A 202 -6.30 10.18 -1.12
N VAL A 203 -6.15 11.12 -2.05
CA VAL A 203 -7.19 11.43 -3.04
C VAL A 203 -7.64 10.19 -3.84
N PRO A 204 -6.75 9.42 -4.49
CA PRO A 204 -7.13 8.17 -5.16
C PRO A 204 -7.70 7.11 -4.21
N ILE A 205 -7.22 7.06 -2.96
CA ILE A 205 -7.70 6.13 -1.94
C ILE A 205 -9.13 6.46 -1.52
N ALA A 206 -9.47 7.74 -1.37
CA ALA A 206 -10.82 8.21 -1.07
C ALA A 206 -11.80 7.85 -2.20
N VAL A 207 -11.37 8.01 -3.47
CA VAL A 207 -12.16 7.58 -4.64
C VAL A 207 -12.41 6.08 -4.65
N TYR A 208 -11.36 5.30 -4.38
CA TYR A 208 -11.48 3.85 -4.24
C TYR A 208 -12.42 3.45 -3.10
N GLY A 209 -12.28 4.11 -1.96
CA GLY A 209 -13.15 3.94 -0.82
C GLY A 209 -14.62 4.24 -1.13
N ALA A 210 -14.89 5.37 -1.79
CA ALA A 210 -16.22 5.74 -2.26
C ALA A 210 -16.82 4.70 -3.21
N TYR A 211 -16.00 4.15 -4.11
CA TYR A 211 -16.39 3.04 -4.97
C TYR A 211 -16.81 1.80 -4.15
N CYS A 212 -16.04 1.44 -3.12
CA CYS A 212 -16.36 0.33 -2.21
C CYS A 212 -17.67 0.56 -1.46
N LEU A 213 -17.88 1.74 -0.87
CA LEU A 213 -19.12 2.11 -0.17
C LEU A 213 -20.34 2.09 -1.11
N GLY A 214 -20.21 2.70 -2.29
CA GLY A 214 -21.26 2.69 -3.30
C GLY A 214 -21.61 1.25 -3.74
N SER A 215 -20.61 0.36 -3.85
CA SER A 215 -20.85 -1.04 -4.18
C SER A 215 -21.64 -1.79 -3.10
N LEU A 216 -21.36 -1.51 -1.82
CA LEU A 216 -22.10 -2.07 -0.69
C LEU A 216 -23.55 -1.57 -0.66
N TRP A 217 -23.74 -0.27 -0.92
CA TRP A 217 -25.07 0.33 -0.93
C TRP A 217 -25.96 -0.22 -2.04
N ARG A 218 -25.40 -0.37 -3.25
CA ARG A 218 -26.09 -0.98 -4.40
C ARG A 218 -26.53 -2.42 -4.11
N ARG A 219 -25.67 -3.23 -3.49
CA ARG A 219 -26.01 -4.61 -3.08
C ARG A 219 -27.17 -4.65 -2.08
N ARG A 220 -27.28 -3.68 -1.18
CA ARG A 220 -28.38 -3.61 -0.19
C ARG A 220 -29.71 -3.14 -0.80
N ARG A 221 -29.69 -2.18 -1.73
CA ARG A 221 -30.91 -1.56 -2.28
C ARG A 221 -31.50 -2.27 -3.51
N GLY A 222 -30.79 -3.20 -4.13
CA GLY A 222 -31.29 -3.98 -5.28
C GLY A 222 -31.66 -3.17 -6.52
N ARG A 223 -31.30 -1.88 -6.59
CA ARG A 223 -31.62 -0.99 -7.72
C ARG A 223 -30.34 -0.55 -8.44
N ALA A 224 -30.39 -0.60 -9.76
CA ALA A 224 -29.36 0.01 -10.61
C ALA A 224 -29.48 1.53 -10.54
N GLU A 225 -28.46 2.20 -10.02
CA GLU A 225 -28.41 3.66 -9.98
C GLU A 225 -28.20 4.25 -11.36
N LYS A 226 -28.95 5.31 -11.68
CA LYS A 226 -28.86 6.01 -12.96
C LYS A 226 -27.58 6.85 -13.11
N ARG A 227 -26.86 7.16 -12.01
CA ARG A 227 -25.67 8.04 -12.00
C ARG A 227 -24.55 7.57 -11.04
N PRO A 228 -23.91 6.42 -11.29
CA PRO A 228 -22.90 5.84 -10.39
C PRO A 228 -21.64 6.71 -10.25
N VAL A 229 -21.29 7.49 -11.28
CA VAL A 229 -20.12 8.38 -11.27
C VAL A 229 -20.32 9.56 -10.31
N LEU A 230 -21.46 10.24 -10.42
CA LEU A 230 -21.79 11.37 -9.54
C LEU A 230 -21.84 10.93 -8.07
N LEU A 231 -22.45 9.78 -7.77
CA LEU A 231 -22.46 9.26 -6.41
C LEU A 231 -21.03 8.99 -5.91
N THR A 232 -20.19 8.35 -6.72
CA THR A 232 -18.80 8.08 -6.33
C THR A 232 -18.06 9.39 -6.06
N ALA A 233 -18.23 10.42 -6.89
CA ALA A 233 -17.63 11.73 -6.70
C ALA A 233 -18.10 12.40 -5.39
N VAL A 234 -19.41 12.39 -5.11
CA VAL A 234 -19.99 12.95 -3.88
C VAL A 234 -19.47 12.23 -2.64
N ILE A 235 -19.49 10.89 -2.62
CA ILE A 235 -18.94 10.12 -1.49
C ILE A 235 -17.44 10.37 -1.34
N SER A 236 -16.69 10.48 -2.44
CA SER A 236 -15.25 10.78 -2.39
C SER A 236 -15.00 12.13 -1.71
N LEU A 237 -15.77 13.16 -2.08
CA LEU A 237 -15.70 14.47 -1.46
C LEU A 237 -16.03 14.41 0.03
N VAL A 238 -17.08 13.67 0.41
CA VAL A 238 -17.43 13.47 1.83
C VAL A 238 -16.30 12.78 2.58
N VAL A 239 -15.70 11.72 2.04
CA VAL A 239 -14.55 11.03 2.67
C VAL A 239 -13.37 11.97 2.82
N LEU A 240 -13.06 12.78 1.80
CA LEU A 240 -11.97 13.77 1.87
C LEU A 240 -12.25 14.85 2.92
N VAL A 241 -13.48 15.35 3.01
CA VAL A 241 -13.91 16.30 4.04
C VAL A 241 -13.78 15.68 5.43
N LEU A 242 -14.19 14.42 5.62
CA LEU A 242 -14.03 13.72 6.90
C LEU A 242 -12.56 13.55 7.29
N ILE A 243 -11.68 13.23 6.33
CA ILE A 243 -10.24 13.13 6.59
C ILE A 243 -9.68 14.51 6.95
N GLY A 244 -9.98 15.55 6.16
CA GLY A 244 -9.50 16.91 6.40
C GLY A 244 -10.01 17.49 7.72
N ALA A 245 -11.29 17.30 8.03
CA ALA A 245 -11.88 17.68 9.32
C ALA A 245 -11.25 16.89 10.47
N GLY A 246 -11.04 15.58 10.29
CA GLY A 246 -10.35 14.74 11.27
C GLY A 246 -8.95 15.27 11.58
N VAL A 247 -8.15 15.58 10.56
CA VAL A 247 -6.81 16.17 10.72
C VAL A 247 -6.89 17.52 11.45
N LYS A 248 -7.81 18.40 11.05
CA LYS A 248 -7.98 19.72 11.70
C LYS A 248 -8.38 19.59 13.17
N VAL A 249 -9.30 18.68 13.49
CA VAL A 249 -9.71 18.40 14.87
C VAL A 249 -8.52 17.83 15.66
N THR A 250 -7.79 16.85 15.12
CA THR A 250 -6.61 16.29 15.77
C THR A 250 -5.54 17.35 16.04
N ASP A 251 -5.20 18.18 15.04
CA ASP A 251 -4.22 19.26 15.20
C ASP A 251 -4.67 20.27 16.27
N ALA A 252 -5.95 20.67 16.27
CA ALA A 252 -6.50 21.61 17.24
C ALA A 252 -6.53 21.03 18.66
N THR A 253 -6.94 19.77 18.82
CA THR A 253 -6.92 19.07 20.12
C THR A 253 -5.49 18.99 20.66
N ILE A 254 -4.52 18.60 19.83
CA ILE A 254 -3.11 18.54 20.24
C ILE A 254 -2.64 19.93 20.67
N ALA A 255 -2.85 20.96 19.84
CA ALA A 255 -2.44 22.32 20.16
C ALA A 255 -3.02 22.82 21.50
N SER A 256 -4.28 22.48 21.79
CA SER A 256 -4.93 22.85 23.05
C SER A 256 -4.39 22.11 24.29
N GLN A 257 -3.81 20.93 24.12
CA GLN A 257 -3.37 20.08 25.23
C GLN A 257 -1.90 20.21 25.56
N VAL A 258 -1.03 20.39 24.56
CA VAL A 258 0.43 20.32 24.77
C VAL A 258 1.15 21.64 24.47
N GLY A 259 0.47 22.65 23.94
CA GLY A 259 1.08 23.93 23.53
C GLY A 259 2.08 23.72 22.38
N VAL A 260 1.70 24.09 21.16
CA VAL A 260 2.56 23.90 19.98
C VAL A 260 3.15 25.23 19.54
N GLU A 261 4.46 25.37 19.70
CA GLU A 261 5.21 26.55 19.30
C GLU A 261 5.31 26.67 17.77
N LYS A 262 5.29 27.92 17.29
CA LYS A 262 5.31 28.25 15.86
C LYS A 262 6.73 28.54 15.42
N THR A 263 7.29 27.59 14.68
CA THR A 263 8.63 27.65 14.09
C THR A 263 8.59 27.94 12.58
N GLY A 264 7.46 27.69 11.93
CA GLY A 264 7.23 28.10 10.54
C GLY A 264 7.99 27.26 9.52
N GLN A 265 7.90 25.92 9.62
CA GLN A 265 8.61 24.99 8.72
C GLN A 265 8.43 25.32 7.21
N ILE A 266 7.25 25.82 6.82
CA ILE A 266 6.93 26.18 5.43
C ILE A 266 7.87 27.26 4.87
N SER A 267 8.43 28.11 5.73
CA SER A 267 9.34 29.18 5.34
C SER A 267 10.62 28.64 4.68
N GLN A 268 11.00 27.39 4.92
CA GLN A 268 12.11 26.75 4.19
C GLN A 268 11.82 26.59 2.70
N ILE A 269 10.58 26.25 2.36
CA ILE A 269 10.15 26.11 0.95
C ILE A 269 10.14 27.49 0.28
N PHE A 270 9.65 28.52 0.98
CA PHE A 270 9.70 29.90 0.48
C PHE A 270 11.13 30.40 0.31
N LEU A 271 12.02 30.09 1.26
CA LEU A 271 13.43 30.42 1.18
C LEU A 271 14.08 29.84 -0.07
N ASP A 272 13.93 28.53 -0.29
CA ASP A 272 14.46 27.85 -1.48
C ASP A 272 13.92 28.46 -2.77
N ASP A 273 12.61 28.70 -2.85
CA ASP A 273 11.98 29.30 -4.02
C ASP A 273 12.51 30.71 -4.31
N VAL A 274 12.57 31.58 -3.30
CA VAL A 274 13.08 32.94 -3.45
C VAL A 274 14.58 32.89 -3.80
N MET A 275 15.34 32.04 -3.11
CA MET A 275 16.78 31.92 -3.28
C MET A 275 17.15 31.49 -4.71
N PHE A 276 16.42 30.55 -5.31
CA PHE A 276 16.84 29.95 -6.58
C PHE A 276 16.02 30.36 -7.80
N SER A 277 14.87 31.03 -7.64
CA SER A 277 14.06 31.51 -8.77
C SER A 277 13.99 33.04 -8.94
N VAL A 278 14.41 33.83 -7.93
CA VAL A 278 14.39 35.29 -7.99
C VAL A 278 15.80 35.85 -8.25
N PRO A 279 16.04 36.56 -9.38
CA PRO A 279 17.33 37.18 -9.67
C PRO A 279 17.78 38.14 -8.57
N ASP A 280 19.09 38.22 -8.33
CA ASP A 280 19.63 39.06 -7.26
C ASP A 280 19.27 40.54 -7.41
N ALA A 281 19.31 41.08 -8.63
CA ALA A 281 18.91 42.47 -8.89
C ALA A 281 17.45 42.77 -8.50
N GLU A 282 16.53 41.83 -8.73
CA GLU A 282 15.12 41.97 -8.32
C GLU A 282 14.96 41.81 -6.81
N LEU A 283 15.68 40.86 -6.20
CA LEU A 283 15.70 40.65 -4.76
C LEU A 283 16.18 41.90 -4.03
N LYS A 284 17.26 42.54 -4.49
CA LYS A 284 17.83 43.77 -3.91
C LYS A 284 16.96 45.01 -4.14
N ALA A 285 16.16 45.02 -5.20
CA ALA A 285 15.25 46.12 -5.51
C ALA A 285 13.88 46.00 -4.82
N SER A 286 13.64 44.91 -4.08
CA SER A 286 12.39 44.68 -3.36
C SER A 286 12.25 45.55 -2.10
N ASP A 287 11.02 45.64 -1.58
CA ASP A 287 10.72 46.34 -0.33
C ASP A 287 11.05 45.52 0.94
N ALA A 288 11.69 44.36 0.79
CA ALA A 288 12.06 43.51 1.92
C ALA A 288 13.24 44.09 2.71
N PRO A 289 13.37 43.76 4.03
CA PRO A 289 14.48 44.22 4.84
C PRO A 289 15.84 43.92 4.19
N THR A 290 16.75 44.89 4.22
CA THR A 290 18.08 44.77 3.61
C THR A 290 18.86 43.62 4.24
N GLU A 291 18.71 43.39 5.55
CA GLU A 291 19.32 42.27 6.26
C GLU A 291 18.91 40.92 5.68
N LEU A 292 17.62 40.75 5.34
CA LEU A 292 17.10 39.51 4.75
C LEU A 292 17.63 39.30 3.33
N THR A 293 17.57 40.35 2.49
CA THR A 293 18.00 40.26 1.09
C THR A 293 19.51 40.10 0.95
N ASP A 294 20.30 40.73 1.83
CA ASP A 294 21.76 40.53 1.95
C ASP A 294 22.11 39.12 2.41
N HIS A 295 21.37 38.59 3.38
CA HIS A 295 21.62 37.24 3.87
C HIS A 295 21.29 36.19 2.80
N ILE A 296 20.14 36.30 2.10
CA ILE A 296 19.77 35.40 1.00
C ILE A 296 20.83 35.44 -0.10
N SER A 297 21.27 36.63 -0.52
CA SER A 297 22.28 36.82 -1.57
C SER A 297 23.63 36.16 -1.18
N THR A 298 24.10 36.41 0.04
CA THR A 298 25.34 35.80 0.56
C THR A 298 25.23 34.28 0.70
N ALA A 299 24.09 33.77 1.19
CA ALA A 299 23.84 32.35 1.33
C ALA A 299 23.76 31.65 -0.03
N ARG A 300 23.14 32.29 -1.02
CA ARG A 300 23.01 31.78 -2.39
C ARG A 300 24.37 31.46 -3.03
N GLU A 301 25.36 32.35 -2.87
CA GLU A 301 26.73 32.08 -3.34
C GLU A 301 27.33 30.83 -2.69
N LYS A 302 27.10 30.64 -1.39
CA LYS A 302 27.54 29.44 -0.67
C LYS A 302 26.85 28.18 -1.17
N CYS A 303 25.54 28.22 -1.46
CA CYS A 303 24.82 27.05 -1.99
C CYS A 303 25.33 26.69 -3.40
N TRP A 304 25.55 27.69 -4.26
CA TRP A 304 26.07 27.47 -5.61
C TRP A 304 27.49 26.90 -5.60
N ALA A 305 28.35 27.35 -4.69
CA ALA A 305 29.69 26.78 -4.52
C ALA A 305 29.66 25.29 -4.14
N LYS A 306 28.59 24.84 -3.49
CA LYS A 306 28.35 23.44 -3.13
C LYS A 306 27.61 22.63 -4.21
N GLY A 307 27.09 23.29 -5.25
CA GLY A 307 26.22 22.66 -6.24
C GLY A 307 24.83 22.28 -5.70
N GLU A 308 24.39 22.94 -4.63
CA GLU A 308 23.12 22.66 -3.96
C GLU A 308 22.05 23.68 -4.39
N ILE A 309 20.96 23.17 -4.95
CA ILE A 309 19.79 23.97 -5.36
C ILE A 309 18.54 23.61 -4.55
N TRP A 310 18.71 23.07 -3.36
CA TRP A 310 17.64 22.64 -2.45
C TRP A 310 18.14 22.66 -1.00
N ASP A 311 17.20 22.65 -0.05
CA ASP A 311 17.48 22.48 1.38
C ASP A 311 18.46 23.53 1.92
N SER A 312 18.32 24.77 1.42
CA SER A 312 19.27 25.85 1.68
C SER A 312 19.35 26.22 3.15
N TYR A 313 18.25 26.06 3.90
CA TYR A 313 18.19 26.27 5.34
C TYR A 313 19.30 25.53 6.09
N TRP A 314 19.49 24.25 5.77
CA TRP A 314 20.44 23.37 6.44
C TRP A 314 21.86 23.56 5.94
N ASN A 315 22.02 23.73 4.63
CA ASN A 315 23.33 23.59 4.01
C ASN A 315 24.08 24.91 3.81
N CYS A 316 23.38 26.04 3.67
CA CYS A 316 24.04 27.32 3.30
C CYS A 316 23.46 28.59 3.95
N PHE A 317 22.21 28.58 4.41
CA PHE A 317 21.55 29.76 5.02
C PHE A 317 21.80 29.90 6.53
N GLY A 318 22.38 28.89 7.18
CA GLY A 318 22.81 29.01 8.58
C GLY A 318 21.74 28.77 9.64
N LYS A 319 20.69 27.98 9.34
CA LYS A 319 19.76 27.42 10.34
C LYS A 319 19.01 28.42 11.23
N GLY A 320 18.42 29.46 10.62
CA GLY A 320 17.49 30.36 11.31
C GLY A 320 18.13 31.38 12.27
N GLU A 321 17.32 31.95 13.17
CA GLU A 321 17.71 33.07 14.04
C GLU A 321 18.79 32.71 15.06
N SER A 322 18.73 31.51 15.64
CA SER A 322 19.71 31.06 16.65
C SER A 322 20.92 30.36 16.05
N GLY A 323 20.89 30.00 14.75
CA GLY A 323 21.90 29.15 14.13
C GLY A 323 21.85 27.68 14.55
N GLU A 324 20.86 27.30 15.36
CA GLU A 324 20.64 25.93 15.83
C GLU A 324 19.62 25.20 14.95
N ASP A 325 19.68 23.86 14.96
CA ASP A 325 18.73 23.01 14.25
C ASP A 325 17.28 23.36 14.66
N PHE A 326 16.38 23.44 13.68
CA PHE A 326 14.95 23.70 13.89
C PHE A 326 14.57 25.12 14.35
N SER A 327 15.52 26.05 14.35
CA SER A 327 15.28 27.46 14.65
C SER A 327 14.48 28.17 13.54
N PRO A 328 13.52 29.06 13.88
CA PRO A 328 12.78 29.83 12.89
C PRO A 328 13.69 30.70 12.01
N ILE A 329 13.36 30.83 10.72
CA ILE A 329 14.00 31.82 9.84
C ILE A 329 13.61 33.24 10.28
N ALA A 330 14.57 34.17 10.35
CA ALA A 330 14.29 35.58 10.62
C ALA A 330 13.39 36.20 9.53
N HIS A 331 12.52 37.13 9.90
CA HIS A 331 11.66 37.87 8.95
C HIS A 331 10.74 36.97 8.08
N GLN A 332 10.13 35.93 8.66
CA GLN A 332 9.28 34.97 7.93
C GLN A 332 8.16 35.62 7.10
N ASP A 333 7.52 36.66 7.64
CA ASP A 333 6.45 37.37 6.93
C ASP A 333 7.00 38.13 5.71
N ALA A 334 8.17 38.77 5.82
CA ALA A 334 8.80 39.45 4.69
C ALA A 334 9.27 38.44 3.63
N LEU A 335 9.82 37.30 4.05
CA LEU A 335 10.18 36.21 3.12
C LEU A 335 8.94 35.66 2.38
N ARG A 336 7.83 35.50 3.09
CA ARG A 336 6.56 35.09 2.47
C ARG A 336 6.06 36.11 1.47
N GLN A 337 6.19 37.41 1.76
CA GLN A 337 5.81 38.47 0.82
C GLN A 337 6.72 38.48 -0.42
N LEU A 338 8.04 38.35 -0.26
CA LEU A 338 8.97 38.16 -1.38
C LEU A 338 8.54 37.00 -2.28
N TRP A 339 8.13 35.88 -1.68
CA TRP A 339 7.64 34.73 -2.42
C TRP A 339 6.34 35.04 -3.18
N LEU A 340 5.39 35.72 -2.55
CA LEU A 340 4.14 36.13 -3.20
C LEU A 340 4.37 37.09 -4.37
N ASP A 341 5.26 38.06 -4.18
CA ASP A 341 5.47 39.18 -5.10
C ASP A 341 6.42 38.84 -6.26
N HIS A 342 7.37 37.93 -6.05
CA HIS A 342 8.39 37.61 -7.06
C HIS A 342 8.38 36.16 -7.55
N VAL A 343 7.88 35.19 -6.78
CA VAL A 343 7.86 33.78 -7.22
C VAL A 343 6.55 33.46 -7.94
N ILE A 344 5.40 33.72 -7.29
CA ILE A 344 4.10 33.41 -7.91
C ILE A 344 3.85 34.24 -9.17
N THR A 345 4.27 35.50 -9.18
CA THR A 345 4.13 36.43 -10.31
C THR A 345 5.02 36.06 -11.50
N HIS A 346 6.01 35.18 -11.32
CA HIS A 346 6.93 34.70 -12.35
C HIS A 346 6.85 33.17 -12.52
N PRO A 347 5.70 32.63 -12.96
CA PRO A 347 5.44 31.19 -12.94
C PRO A 347 6.40 30.37 -13.81
N LEU A 348 6.98 30.96 -14.86
CA LEU A 348 7.95 30.27 -15.71
C LEU A 348 9.29 30.03 -14.99
N ARG A 349 9.82 31.03 -14.26
CA ARG A 349 11.06 30.90 -13.48
C ARG A 349 10.87 29.91 -12.34
N TYR A 350 9.73 30.01 -11.65
CA TYR A 350 9.34 29.06 -10.61
C TYR A 350 9.24 27.63 -11.15
N ALA A 351 8.58 27.44 -12.30
CA ALA A 351 8.44 26.13 -12.92
C ALA A 351 9.78 25.57 -13.40
N GLU A 352 10.68 26.40 -13.93
CA GLU A 352 12.03 26.00 -14.34
C GLU A 352 12.85 25.50 -13.14
N TYR A 353 12.89 26.29 -12.07
CA TYR A 353 13.55 25.91 -10.82
C TYR A 353 12.97 24.60 -10.24
N ARG A 354 11.63 24.53 -10.06
CA ARG A 354 10.98 23.33 -9.51
C ARG A 354 11.12 22.12 -10.42
N ALA A 355 11.16 22.29 -11.74
CA ALA A 355 11.45 21.21 -12.67
C ALA A 355 12.89 20.68 -12.50
N ALA A 356 13.88 21.54 -12.26
CA ALA A 356 15.25 21.12 -11.99
C ALA A 356 15.35 20.30 -10.70
N VAL A 357 14.81 20.81 -9.59
CA VAL A 357 14.82 20.09 -8.29
C VAL A 357 14.00 18.80 -8.37
N PHE A 358 12.82 18.84 -8.98
CA PHE A 358 11.99 17.65 -9.16
C PHE A 358 12.67 16.61 -10.05
N SER A 359 13.33 17.02 -11.13
CA SER A 359 14.09 16.11 -12.00
C SER A 359 15.21 15.42 -11.22
N TYR A 360 15.95 16.16 -10.40
CA TYR A 360 16.96 15.59 -9.51
C TYR A 360 16.35 14.54 -8.57
N TYR A 361 15.26 14.87 -7.87
CA TYR A 361 14.53 13.89 -7.05
C TYR A 361 14.03 12.68 -7.86
N PHE A 362 13.48 12.90 -9.05
CA PHE A 362 12.78 11.88 -9.82
C PHE A 362 13.72 10.84 -10.42
N PHE A 363 14.94 11.25 -10.80
CA PHE A 363 15.94 10.41 -11.46
C PHE A 363 17.10 9.97 -10.57
N SER A 364 17.29 10.58 -9.40
CA SER A 364 18.32 10.18 -8.43
C SER A 364 17.71 9.63 -7.15
N SER A 365 18.56 9.16 -6.24
CA SER A 365 18.13 8.71 -4.92
C SER A 365 19.24 8.89 -3.89
N GLY A 366 18.94 9.62 -2.83
CA GLY A 366 19.70 9.60 -1.58
C GLY A 366 19.21 8.46 -0.70
N VAL A 367 19.47 7.20 -1.09
CA VAL A 367 19.29 6.07 -0.16
C VAL A 367 20.38 6.18 0.89
N GLU A 368 19.97 6.47 2.11
CA GLU A 368 20.86 6.46 3.25
C GLU A 368 20.49 5.24 4.08
N TYR A 369 21.40 4.25 4.12
CA TYR A 369 21.36 3.26 5.18
C TYR A 369 21.87 3.93 6.44
N TRP A 370 21.02 4.12 7.45
CA TRP A 370 21.39 4.82 8.67
C TRP A 370 22.15 3.87 9.57
N PRO A 371 23.49 3.93 9.71
CA PRO A 371 24.21 3.07 10.64
C PRO A 371 23.88 3.48 12.09
N ASP A 372 24.13 2.56 13.03
CA ASP A 372 23.95 2.80 14.46
C ASP A 372 24.76 4.01 15.01
N GLU A 373 25.95 4.26 14.45
CA GLU A 373 26.88 5.31 14.89
C GLU A 373 26.54 6.74 14.39
N TRP A 374 25.51 6.93 13.57
CA TRP A 374 25.30 8.20 12.85
C TRP A 374 25.07 9.41 13.77
N HIS A 375 26.04 10.34 13.76
CA HIS A 375 26.10 11.63 14.49
C HIS A 375 25.87 11.56 16.02
N TYR A 376 25.84 10.37 16.61
CA TYR A 376 25.59 10.13 18.03
C TYR A 376 24.31 10.79 18.58
N ALA A 377 23.38 11.25 17.71
CA ALA A 377 22.22 12.03 18.13
C ALA A 377 21.29 11.20 19.03
N ALA A 378 20.99 9.96 18.62
CA ALA A 378 20.18 9.05 19.41
C ALA A 378 20.86 8.68 20.73
N THR A 379 22.17 8.37 20.69
CA THR A 379 22.97 8.07 21.87
C THR A 379 22.97 9.23 22.87
N ARG A 380 23.15 10.47 22.39
CA ARG A 380 23.08 11.69 23.22
C ARG A 380 21.70 11.89 23.84
N ALA A 381 20.63 11.50 23.15
CA ALA A 381 19.26 11.57 23.64
C ALA A 381 18.86 10.42 24.58
N GLY A 382 19.70 9.39 24.70
CA GLY A 382 19.44 8.18 25.49
C GLY A 382 18.60 7.13 24.78
N ILE A 383 18.56 7.13 23.44
CA ILE A 383 17.89 6.11 22.62
C ILE A 383 18.94 5.08 22.18
N GLU A 384 18.71 3.81 22.48
CA GLU A 384 19.52 2.70 21.96
C GLU A 384 19.39 2.59 20.43
N GLN A 385 20.43 2.09 19.74
CA GLN A 385 20.49 2.11 18.26
C GLN A 385 20.25 0.73 17.59
N GLY A 386 19.69 -0.21 18.35
CA GLY A 386 19.52 -1.60 17.93
C GLY A 386 20.81 -2.42 18.01
N ASP A 387 20.75 -3.64 17.51
CA ASP A 387 21.89 -4.56 17.49
C ASP A 387 22.80 -4.23 16.30
N PRO A 388 24.09 -3.86 16.52
CA PRO A 388 25.01 -3.56 15.43
C PRO A 388 25.21 -4.75 14.50
N LYS A 389 24.95 -5.98 14.96
CA LYS A 389 25.04 -7.17 14.12
C LYS A 389 24.01 -7.21 13.01
N ALA A 390 22.90 -6.49 13.16
CA ALA A 390 21.88 -6.38 12.12
C ALA A 390 22.46 -5.78 10.82
N ASP A 391 23.43 -4.88 10.96
CA ASP A 391 24.05 -4.19 9.82
C ASP A 391 24.89 -5.11 8.95
N PHE A 392 25.55 -6.11 9.53
CA PHE A 392 26.35 -7.06 8.75
C PHE A 392 25.52 -7.88 7.76
N ILE A 393 24.21 -8.01 7.98
CA ILE A 393 23.32 -8.75 7.09
C ILE A 393 22.54 -7.79 6.20
N VAL A 394 21.93 -6.77 6.81
CA VAL A 394 20.95 -5.94 6.10
C VAL A 394 21.62 -4.89 5.25
N ARG A 395 22.74 -4.30 5.71
CA ARG A 395 23.45 -3.28 4.93
C ARG A 395 23.95 -3.82 3.59
N PRO A 396 24.66 -4.96 3.51
CA PRO A 396 25.07 -5.51 2.21
C PRO A 396 23.87 -5.92 1.34
N TYR A 397 22.77 -6.37 1.95
CA TYR A 397 21.57 -6.72 1.19
C TYR A 397 20.90 -5.49 0.53
N VAL A 398 20.85 -4.36 1.24
CA VAL A 398 20.25 -3.12 0.75
C VAL A 398 21.21 -2.35 -0.14
N GLU A 399 22.42 -2.05 0.33
CA GLU A 399 23.38 -1.20 -0.36
C GLU A 399 24.15 -1.97 -1.44
N ASP A 400 24.88 -3.02 -1.08
CA ASP A 400 25.78 -3.70 -2.03
C ASP A 400 25.01 -4.48 -3.09
N PHE A 401 24.00 -5.26 -2.67
CA PHE A 401 23.19 -6.06 -3.59
C PHE A 401 22.13 -5.21 -4.28
N ALA A 402 21.14 -4.69 -3.54
CA ALA A 402 19.97 -4.11 -4.19
C ALA A 402 20.26 -2.75 -4.82
N LEU A 403 20.88 -1.82 -4.10
CA LEU A 403 21.19 -0.49 -4.63
C LEU A 403 22.33 -0.58 -5.66
N GLY A 404 23.37 -1.37 -5.39
CA GLY A 404 24.49 -1.57 -6.32
C GLY A 404 24.10 -2.26 -7.63
N THR A 405 23.18 -3.24 -7.59
CA THR A 405 22.75 -3.98 -8.81
C THR A 405 21.53 -3.36 -9.48
N PHE A 406 20.58 -2.84 -8.69
CA PHE A 406 19.28 -2.37 -9.16
C PHE A 406 18.95 -0.98 -8.59
N PRO A 407 19.77 0.05 -8.88
CA PRO A 407 19.60 1.38 -8.30
C PRO A 407 18.25 2.02 -8.62
N MET A 408 17.65 1.65 -9.76
CA MET A 408 16.33 2.12 -10.16
C MET A 408 15.23 1.79 -9.14
N LEU A 409 15.35 0.71 -8.36
CA LEU A 409 14.38 0.34 -7.32
C LEU A 409 14.24 1.40 -6.22
N PHE A 410 15.23 2.26 -6.09
CA PHE A 410 15.26 3.32 -5.12
C PHE A 410 14.96 4.70 -5.72
N THR A 411 14.50 4.77 -6.97
CA THR A 411 14.20 6.04 -7.65
C THR A 411 12.70 6.18 -7.96
N PRO A 412 12.12 7.39 -7.93
CA PRO A 412 10.71 7.60 -8.26
C PRO A 412 10.31 7.13 -9.66
N TRP A 413 11.17 7.36 -10.67
CA TRP A 413 10.82 7.08 -12.07
C TRP A 413 10.46 5.62 -12.31
N PHE A 414 11.15 4.69 -11.66
CA PHE A 414 10.90 3.26 -11.80
C PHE A 414 9.49 2.89 -11.32
N TRP A 415 9.11 3.38 -10.14
CA TRP A 415 7.79 3.12 -9.57
C TRP A 415 6.68 3.81 -10.36
N THR A 416 6.94 5.00 -10.91
CA THR A 416 6.06 5.67 -11.86
C THR A 416 5.83 4.82 -13.12
N LEU A 417 6.90 4.28 -13.71
CA LEU A 417 6.79 3.43 -14.91
C LEU A 417 5.93 2.19 -14.63
N VAL A 418 6.20 1.48 -13.53
CA VAL A 418 5.43 0.29 -13.15
C VAL A 418 3.97 0.65 -12.87
N ALA A 419 3.70 1.76 -12.18
CA ALA A 419 2.33 2.23 -11.92
C ALA A 419 1.57 2.54 -13.22
N VAL A 420 2.20 3.24 -14.19
CA VAL A 420 1.62 3.54 -15.50
C VAL A 420 1.30 2.26 -16.28
N ILE A 421 2.21 1.28 -16.28
CA ILE A 421 1.98 -0.02 -16.90
C ILE A 421 0.76 -0.71 -16.28
N LEU A 422 0.67 -0.76 -14.95
CA LEU A 422 -0.46 -1.37 -14.24
C LEU A 422 -1.80 -0.69 -14.55
N LEU A 423 -1.82 0.65 -14.62
CA LEU A 423 -3.00 1.42 -15.02
C LEU A 423 -3.39 1.16 -16.49
N GLY A 424 -2.41 1.03 -17.39
CA GLY A 424 -2.63 0.64 -18.78
C GLY A 424 -3.25 -0.75 -18.90
N LEU A 425 -2.77 -1.73 -18.12
CA LEU A 425 -3.33 -3.07 -18.05
C LEU A 425 -4.77 -3.06 -17.50
N ALA A 426 -5.04 -2.28 -16.45
CA ALA A 426 -6.38 -2.10 -15.89
C ALA A 426 -7.34 -1.49 -16.92
N GLY A 427 -6.88 -0.47 -17.67
CA GLY A 427 -7.62 0.15 -18.76
C GLY A 427 -7.97 -0.83 -19.88
N ARG A 428 -7.00 -1.64 -20.33
CA ARG A 428 -7.23 -2.69 -21.34
C ARG A 428 -8.23 -3.74 -20.86
N ALA A 429 -8.13 -4.17 -19.61
CA ALA A 429 -9.07 -5.12 -19.02
C ALA A 429 -10.51 -4.57 -18.96
N ARG A 430 -10.68 -3.29 -18.58
CA ARG A 430 -11.99 -2.62 -18.60
C ARG A 430 -12.58 -2.55 -20.01
N LYS A 431 -11.77 -2.19 -21.02
CA LYS A 431 -12.23 -2.13 -22.43
C LYS A 431 -12.69 -3.50 -22.94
N ARG A 432 -11.93 -4.57 -22.65
CA ARG A 432 -12.30 -5.95 -23.02
C ARG A 432 -13.64 -6.38 -22.40
N ALA A 433 -13.88 -6.04 -21.14
CA ALA A 433 -15.16 -6.34 -20.48
C ALA A 433 -16.36 -5.64 -21.14
N HIS A 434 -16.21 -4.36 -21.51
CA HIS A 434 -17.28 -3.59 -22.18
C HIS A 434 -17.52 -4.05 -23.62
N GLY A 435 -16.44 -4.32 -24.39
CA GLY A 435 -16.53 -4.83 -25.75
C GLY A 435 -17.13 -6.25 -25.82
N GLY A 436 -16.82 -7.12 -24.85
CA GLY A 436 -17.42 -8.44 -24.73
C GLY A 436 -18.93 -8.39 -24.44
N SER A 437 -19.38 -7.47 -23.58
CA SER A 437 -20.81 -7.25 -23.34
C SER A 437 -21.56 -6.75 -24.58
N ALA A 438 -20.94 -5.91 -25.43
CA ALA A 438 -21.56 -5.45 -26.67
C ALA A 438 -21.71 -6.59 -27.71
N VAL A 439 -20.70 -7.47 -27.84
CA VAL A 439 -20.74 -8.63 -28.75
C VAL A 439 -21.72 -9.70 -28.25
N ILE A 440 -21.83 -9.94 -26.94
CA ILE A 440 -22.83 -10.84 -26.36
C ILE A 440 -24.24 -10.27 -26.51
N SER A 441 -24.43 -8.95 -26.38
CA SER A 441 -25.72 -8.29 -26.65
C SER A 441 -26.12 -8.42 -28.12
N ALA A 442 -25.15 -8.32 -29.06
CA ALA A 442 -25.42 -8.45 -30.49
C ALA A 442 -25.65 -9.91 -30.96
N ARG A 443 -25.03 -10.89 -30.30
CA ARG A 443 -25.30 -12.33 -30.55
C ARG A 443 -26.55 -12.82 -29.81
N GLY A 444 -26.86 -12.24 -28.65
CA GLY A 444 -28.06 -12.53 -27.88
C GLY A 444 -29.35 -12.11 -28.61
N THR A 445 -29.32 -11.03 -29.38
CA THR A 445 -30.46 -10.63 -30.23
C THR A 445 -30.62 -11.54 -31.45
N ALA A 446 -29.54 -12.08 -32.01
CA ALA A 446 -29.61 -13.03 -33.12
C ALA A 446 -30.02 -14.47 -32.69
N ALA A 447 -29.59 -14.92 -31.51
CA ALA A 447 -29.92 -16.25 -31.00
C ALA A 447 -31.26 -16.33 -30.24
N ALA A 448 -31.78 -15.20 -29.73
CA ALA A 448 -33.07 -15.16 -29.03
C ALA A 448 -34.29 -15.33 -29.95
N GLN A 449 -34.12 -15.26 -31.28
CA GLN A 449 -35.20 -15.56 -32.24
C GLN A 449 -35.25 -17.03 -32.68
N SER A 450 -34.23 -17.85 -32.38
CA SER A 450 -34.18 -19.25 -32.86
C SER A 450 -34.32 -20.32 -31.77
N ALA A 451 -34.54 -19.94 -30.51
CA ALA A 451 -34.55 -20.88 -29.38
C ALA A 451 -35.72 -20.66 -28.40
N LEU A 452 -36.94 -20.48 -28.91
CA LEU A 452 -38.15 -20.81 -28.15
C LEU A 452 -38.35 -22.33 -28.20
N GLY A 453 -37.71 -23.04 -27.28
CA GLY A 453 -38.01 -24.45 -27.02
C GLY A 453 -36.79 -25.33 -26.80
N ARG A 454 -36.16 -25.26 -25.61
CA ARG A 454 -35.78 -26.44 -24.81
C ARG A 454 -35.00 -26.08 -23.53
N SER A 455 -35.39 -26.80 -22.48
CA SER A 455 -34.65 -27.21 -21.27
C SER A 455 -34.12 -26.15 -20.30
N VAL A 456 -34.96 -25.96 -19.29
CA VAL A 456 -34.70 -25.94 -17.85
C VAL A 456 -33.49 -26.78 -17.37
N PHE A 457 -32.87 -26.28 -16.30
CA PHE A 457 -31.94 -26.89 -15.32
C PHE A 457 -30.43 -26.85 -15.59
N GLY A 458 -29.75 -26.05 -14.75
CA GLY A 458 -28.29 -26.07 -14.61
C GLY A 458 -27.66 -24.80 -14.03
N HIS A 459 -28.29 -24.11 -13.07
CA HIS A 459 -27.67 -22.95 -12.40
C HIS A 459 -26.86 -23.38 -11.17
N GLY A 460 -25.70 -23.97 -11.41
CA GLY A 460 -24.57 -23.85 -10.48
C GLY A 460 -23.95 -22.47 -10.70
N SER A 461 -24.49 -21.42 -10.08
CA SER A 461 -23.94 -20.07 -10.18
C SER A 461 -22.58 -20.01 -9.47
N ALA A 462 -21.51 -20.38 -10.17
CA ALA A 462 -20.16 -20.06 -9.74
C ALA A 462 -20.06 -18.53 -9.64
N GLU A 463 -19.84 -18.00 -8.42
CA GLU A 463 -19.57 -16.58 -8.25
C GLU A 463 -18.43 -16.18 -9.20
N PRO A 464 -18.56 -15.06 -9.95
CA PRO A 464 -17.52 -14.63 -10.86
C PRO A 464 -16.20 -14.43 -10.09
N PRO A 465 -15.07 -14.80 -10.69
CA PRO A 465 -13.78 -14.73 -10.03
C PRO A 465 -13.47 -13.31 -9.54
N ARG A 466 -12.98 -13.20 -8.31
CA ARG A 466 -12.69 -11.92 -7.64
C ARG A 466 -11.70 -11.10 -8.46
N THR A 467 -11.97 -9.83 -8.73
CA THR A 467 -11.02 -8.95 -9.45
C THR A 467 -10.35 -7.95 -8.49
N PHE A 468 -9.05 -7.77 -8.67
CA PHE A 468 -8.24 -6.77 -7.94
C PHE A 468 -7.98 -5.48 -8.72
N TRP A 469 -8.58 -5.30 -9.91
CA TRP A 469 -8.36 -4.08 -10.71
C TRP A 469 -8.64 -2.77 -9.96
N PRO A 470 -9.68 -2.66 -9.11
CA PRO A 470 -9.89 -1.43 -8.35
C PRO A 470 -8.79 -1.16 -7.30
N GLU A 471 -8.31 -2.18 -6.57
CA GLU A 471 -7.17 -2.04 -5.63
C GLU A 471 -5.89 -1.64 -6.37
N ILE A 472 -5.59 -2.32 -7.48
CA ILE A 472 -4.41 -2.04 -8.32
C ILE A 472 -4.48 -0.60 -8.85
N THR A 473 -5.65 -0.15 -9.32
CA THR A 473 -5.84 1.22 -9.80
C THR A 473 -5.66 2.23 -8.68
N ALA A 474 -6.21 1.96 -7.49
CA ALA A 474 -6.11 2.84 -6.34
C ALA A 474 -4.65 3.02 -5.89
N LEU A 475 -3.92 1.92 -5.70
CA LEU A 475 -2.52 1.91 -5.27
C LEU A 475 -1.62 2.58 -6.32
N ALA A 476 -1.75 2.21 -7.60
CA ALA A 476 -0.93 2.77 -8.66
C ALA A 476 -1.21 4.27 -8.88
N PHE A 477 -2.48 4.70 -8.88
CA PHE A 477 -2.80 6.10 -9.05
C PHE A 477 -2.43 6.93 -7.80
N SER A 478 -2.60 6.38 -6.60
CA SER A 478 -2.12 6.99 -5.35
C SER A 478 -0.61 7.21 -5.37
N ALA A 479 0.17 6.23 -5.81
CA ALA A 479 1.61 6.36 -5.98
C ALA A 479 1.99 7.49 -6.94
N LEU A 480 1.33 7.56 -8.10
CA LEU A 480 1.56 8.64 -9.08
C LEU A 480 1.23 10.02 -8.49
N CYS A 481 0.04 10.18 -7.91
CA CYS A 481 -0.36 11.45 -7.30
C CYS A 481 0.61 11.88 -6.20
N TYR A 482 1.10 10.94 -5.39
CA TYR A 482 2.08 11.24 -4.34
C TYR A 482 3.43 11.71 -4.90
N ILE A 483 3.96 11.02 -5.92
CA ILE A 483 5.20 11.44 -6.60
C ILE A 483 5.03 12.82 -7.22
N PHE A 484 3.97 13.05 -8.00
CA PHE A 484 3.71 14.37 -8.60
C PHE A 484 3.45 15.46 -7.56
N GLY A 485 2.88 15.09 -6.41
CA GLY A 485 2.66 15.99 -5.29
C GLY A 485 3.94 16.58 -4.68
N TYR A 486 5.11 15.99 -4.98
CA TYR A 486 6.40 16.55 -4.60
C TYR A 486 6.91 17.64 -5.53
N PHE A 487 6.36 17.81 -6.74
CA PHE A 487 6.80 18.86 -7.66
C PHE A 487 6.90 20.26 -7.02
N PRO A 488 5.89 20.76 -6.28
CA PRO A 488 5.96 22.08 -5.66
C PRO A 488 6.71 22.14 -4.31
N ILE A 489 7.07 21.00 -3.71
CA ILE A 489 7.46 20.94 -2.28
C ILE A 489 8.62 19.99 -1.99
N VAL A 490 9.27 19.44 -3.01
CA VAL A 490 10.35 18.47 -2.81
C VAL A 490 11.50 19.14 -2.06
N PRO A 491 11.89 18.61 -0.89
CA PRO A 491 12.97 19.23 -0.12
C PRO A 491 14.35 18.67 -0.50
N ALA A 492 14.42 17.40 -0.95
CA ALA A 492 15.65 16.71 -1.30
C ALA A 492 15.33 15.41 -2.06
N ASN A 493 16.36 14.69 -2.52
CA ASN A 493 16.24 13.45 -3.28
C ASN A 493 16.24 12.16 -2.42
N HIS A 494 16.00 12.24 -1.11
CA HIS A 494 16.03 11.06 -0.23
C HIS A 494 14.96 10.01 -0.58
N PHE A 495 15.31 8.73 -0.48
CA PHE A 495 14.40 7.63 -0.81
C PHE A 495 13.14 7.58 0.09
N ARG A 496 13.18 8.15 1.29
CA ARG A 496 12.02 8.23 2.20
C ARG A 496 10.79 8.87 1.54
N TYR A 497 10.99 9.80 0.62
CA TYR A 497 9.91 10.44 -0.14
C TYR A 497 9.31 9.56 -1.24
N THR A 498 9.96 8.46 -1.57
CA THR A 498 9.56 7.48 -2.59
C THR A 498 9.03 6.18 -1.97
N PHE A 499 9.09 6.07 -0.64
CA PHE A 499 8.76 4.83 0.05
C PHE A 499 7.29 4.41 -0.11
N TRP A 500 6.34 5.33 0.02
CA TRP A 500 4.92 5.03 -0.23
C TRP A 500 4.69 4.49 -1.65
N PRO A 501 5.14 5.17 -2.73
CA PRO A 501 5.06 4.63 -4.09
C PRO A 501 5.65 3.23 -4.23
N ALA A 502 6.84 2.98 -3.68
CA ALA A 502 7.49 1.67 -3.73
C ALA A 502 6.64 0.59 -3.07
N LEU A 503 6.12 0.87 -1.88
CA LEU A 503 5.28 -0.05 -1.11
C LEU A 503 3.93 -0.31 -1.80
N ALA A 504 3.23 0.74 -2.22
CA ALA A 504 1.92 0.65 -2.86
C ALA A 504 1.98 -0.10 -4.19
N VAL A 505 2.97 0.21 -5.03
CA VAL A 505 3.14 -0.42 -6.34
C VAL A 505 3.60 -1.88 -6.19
N SER A 506 4.44 -2.21 -5.21
CA SER A 506 4.80 -3.60 -4.88
C SER A 506 3.56 -4.45 -4.60
N VAL A 507 2.64 -3.95 -3.77
CA VAL A 507 1.38 -4.64 -3.47
C VAL A 507 0.51 -4.74 -4.72
N ALA A 508 0.42 -3.68 -5.53
CA ALA A 508 -0.33 -3.70 -6.78
C ALA A 508 0.20 -4.76 -7.78
N VAL A 509 1.52 -4.92 -7.87
CA VAL A 509 2.16 -5.98 -8.67
C VAL A 509 1.78 -7.37 -8.16
N VAL A 510 1.83 -7.60 -6.85
CA VAL A 510 1.43 -8.89 -6.24
C VAL A 510 -0.03 -9.21 -6.56
N LEU A 511 -0.93 -8.23 -6.44
CA LEU A 511 -2.35 -8.41 -6.79
C LEU A 511 -2.56 -8.68 -8.28
N ALA A 512 -1.81 -8.01 -9.16
CA ALA A 512 -1.87 -8.23 -10.61
C ALA A 512 -1.37 -9.64 -10.97
N LEU A 513 -0.26 -10.08 -10.36
CA LEU A 513 0.29 -11.43 -10.53
C LEU A 513 -0.68 -12.50 -10.03
N ALA A 514 -1.33 -12.27 -8.89
CA ALA A 514 -2.35 -13.15 -8.36
C ALA A 514 -3.51 -13.34 -9.33
N MET A 515 -3.96 -12.27 -10.00
CA MET A 515 -4.98 -12.37 -11.04
C MET A 515 -4.49 -13.15 -12.26
N TRP A 516 -3.27 -12.88 -12.72
CA TRP A 516 -2.70 -13.54 -13.90
C TRP A 516 -2.50 -15.05 -13.69
N ARG A 517 -2.01 -15.46 -12.52
CA ARG A 517 -1.68 -16.87 -12.22
C ARG A 517 -2.90 -17.74 -11.89
N ARG A 518 -4.06 -17.14 -11.57
CA ARG A 518 -5.31 -17.91 -11.38
C ARG A 518 -5.75 -18.70 -12.61
N GLY A 519 -5.50 -18.19 -13.81
CA GLY A 519 -5.93 -18.82 -15.06
C GLY A 519 -4.96 -19.85 -15.65
N ALA A 520 -3.69 -19.85 -15.21
CA ALA A 520 -2.64 -20.68 -15.80
C ALA A 520 -2.60 -22.13 -15.25
N GLY A 521 -3.32 -22.41 -14.16
CA GLY A 521 -3.32 -23.71 -13.48
C GLY A 521 -4.52 -24.62 -13.76
N ALA A 522 -5.48 -24.19 -14.59
CA ALA A 522 -6.59 -25.06 -14.99
C ALA A 522 -6.14 -25.95 -16.15
N PRO A 523 -6.23 -27.30 -16.05
CA PRO A 523 -6.04 -28.15 -17.21
C PRO A 523 -7.02 -27.71 -18.30
N ARG A 524 -6.51 -27.44 -19.50
CA ARG A 524 -7.33 -27.14 -20.68
C ARG A 524 -8.25 -28.33 -20.93
N SER A 525 -9.51 -28.24 -20.51
CA SER A 525 -10.51 -29.26 -20.80
C SER A 525 -10.84 -29.26 -22.29
N GLY A 526 -10.48 -30.34 -22.96
CA GLY A 526 -11.17 -30.87 -24.15
C GLY A 526 -11.09 -30.02 -25.42
N ALA A 527 -10.02 -30.21 -26.19
CA ALA A 527 -10.18 -30.19 -27.65
C ALA A 527 -11.02 -31.43 -28.01
N VAL A 528 -12.34 -31.25 -28.12
CA VAL A 528 -13.21 -32.25 -28.73
C VAL A 528 -12.90 -32.23 -30.23
N THR A 529 -12.16 -33.23 -30.70
CA THR A 529 -12.07 -33.59 -32.11
C THR A 529 -13.42 -34.16 -32.57
N PRO A 530 -14.06 -33.62 -33.61
CA PRO A 530 -15.29 -34.18 -34.17
C PRO A 530 -14.97 -35.12 -35.35
N SER A 531 -15.16 -36.43 -35.16
CA SER A 531 -15.36 -37.48 -36.20
C SER A 531 -15.30 -38.84 -35.47
N ASP A 532 -16.14 -39.85 -35.66
CA ASP A 532 -17.06 -40.19 -36.73
C ASP A 532 -18.16 -41.07 -36.13
N SER A 533 -19.42 -40.77 -36.44
CA SER A 533 -20.53 -41.70 -36.23
C SER A 533 -21.01 -42.19 -37.59
N THR A 534 -20.41 -43.27 -38.08
CA THR A 534 -20.98 -44.07 -39.16
C THR A 534 -21.62 -45.32 -38.58
N VAL A 535 -22.93 -45.34 -38.74
CA VAL A 535 -23.86 -46.45 -38.50
C VAL A 535 -23.48 -47.61 -39.43
N THR A 536 -23.24 -48.80 -38.86
CA THR A 536 -23.44 -50.06 -39.59
C THR A 536 -24.11 -51.08 -38.68
N SER A 537 -25.39 -51.34 -38.96
CA SER A 537 -26.08 -52.54 -38.54
C SER A 537 -25.46 -53.74 -39.27
N ARG A 538 -25.08 -54.79 -38.56
CA ARG A 538 -24.90 -56.11 -39.17
C ARG A 538 -25.55 -57.22 -38.35
N ARG A 539 -26.35 -57.97 -39.10
CA ARG A 539 -27.16 -59.14 -38.78
C ARG A 539 -26.33 -60.30 -38.23
N ARG A 540 -26.99 -61.15 -37.43
CA ARG A 540 -26.56 -62.51 -37.06
C ARG A 540 -26.28 -63.37 -38.31
N PRO A 541 -25.30 -64.30 -38.27
CA PRO A 541 -25.20 -65.36 -39.26
C PRO A 541 -25.98 -66.62 -38.80
N PRO A 542 -26.43 -67.49 -39.73
CA PRO A 542 -26.94 -68.81 -39.41
C PRO A 542 -25.83 -69.87 -39.41
N HIS A 543 -26.06 -70.91 -38.62
CA HIS A 543 -25.33 -72.18 -38.62
C HIS A 543 -25.39 -72.88 -39.97
N VAL A 544 -24.24 -73.36 -40.47
CA VAL A 544 -24.14 -74.58 -41.30
C VAL A 544 -22.82 -75.28 -40.97
N SER A 545 -22.95 -76.54 -40.56
CA SER A 545 -21.92 -77.58 -40.40
C SER A 545 -21.46 -78.11 -41.76
N VAL A 546 -20.17 -78.42 -41.95
CA VAL A 546 -19.67 -79.63 -42.63
C VAL A 546 -18.18 -79.82 -42.30
N THR A 547 -17.84 -81.09 -42.20
CA THR A 547 -16.67 -81.84 -41.77
C THR A 547 -15.44 -81.80 -42.68
N ASP A 548 -14.34 -82.23 -42.08
CA ASP A 548 -13.28 -83.11 -42.61
C ASP A 548 -12.09 -82.57 -43.43
N ASN A 549 -10.93 -82.78 -42.79
CA ASN A 549 -9.75 -83.54 -43.24
C ASN A 549 -8.41 -82.79 -43.25
N SER A 550 -7.55 -83.28 -42.35
CA SER A 550 -6.10 -83.19 -42.28
C SER A 550 -5.43 -83.69 -43.59
N PRO A 551 -4.11 -83.49 -43.80
CA PRO A 551 -3.04 -83.98 -42.92
C PRO A 551 -2.38 -82.95 -42.02
#